data_AF-A0A437GY35-F1
#
_entry.id   AF-A0A437GY35-F1
#
_cell.length_a   1.000
_cell.length_b   1.000
_cell.length_c   1.000
_cell.angle_alpha   90.00
_cell.angle_beta   90.00
_cell.angle_gamma   90.00
#
_symmetry.space_group_name_H-M   'P 1'
#
loop_
_entity.id
_entity.type
_entity.pdbx_description
1 polymer ?
#
loop_
_entity_poly.entity_id
_entity_poly.type
_entity_poly.pdbx_seq_one_letter_code
_entity_poly.pdbx_strand_id
1 'polypeptide(L)'
;MADLRSIVRNFAIDRGYYVSRSTPADDVRRLLARLAPVTTSVPLIRMGGAADGGYLVPDDFDGIVACFSPGVDQISEFEGAVAARGIPCFLADASVDGPAENNPLFDFEKKFLGAVDGGQTVRLDTWVNDKMPGPGDLLLQIDIEGHEWPVLLSTPVDVLARFRVIVLEIHGLPDAFNPTAFVALDSAIQLLGSLFHVVHAHPNNALPAVNLAGMDIPSFVEVTLLRKDRADVLGMAAGFPHPLDATNVASLPDYVLPASMQASAARATGGSDRI
;
A
#
# COMPACT_ATOMS: atom_id res chain seq x y z
N MET A 1 4.55 -6.71 -46.70
CA MET A 1 4.04 -5.46 -46.10
C MET A 1 4.37 -5.49 -44.62
N ALA A 2 4.92 -4.42 -44.06
CA ALA A 2 5.07 -4.36 -42.61
C ALA A 2 3.67 -4.33 -41.97
N ASP A 3 3.43 -5.21 -41.00
CA ASP A 3 2.23 -5.15 -40.16
C ASP A 3 2.14 -3.76 -39.52
N LEU A 4 0.96 -3.14 -39.54
CA LEU A 4 0.66 -1.83 -38.94
C LEU A 4 1.21 -1.74 -37.51
N ARG A 5 1.15 -2.83 -36.75
CA ARG A 5 1.73 -2.91 -35.40
C ARG A 5 3.24 -2.60 -35.39
N SER A 6 3.98 -3.15 -36.36
CA SER A 6 5.42 -2.92 -36.45
C SER A 6 5.74 -1.49 -36.87
N ILE A 7 4.91 -0.91 -37.75
CA ILE A 7 5.04 0.50 -38.17
C ILE A 7 4.83 1.42 -36.97
N VAL A 8 3.74 1.26 -36.23
CA VAL A 8 3.43 2.09 -35.04
C VAL A 8 4.51 1.95 -33.98
N ARG A 9 4.93 0.71 -33.69
CA ARG A 9 5.97 0.45 -32.68
C ARG A 9 7.29 1.10 -33.05
N ASN A 10 7.76 0.93 -34.29
CA ASN A 10 9.04 1.50 -34.71
C ASN A 10 8.97 3.03 -34.73
N PHE A 11 7.88 3.61 -35.25
CA PHE A 11 7.65 5.05 -35.24
C PHE A 11 7.70 5.65 -33.82
N ALA A 12 7.11 4.94 -32.84
CA ALA A 12 7.10 5.34 -31.45
C ALA A 12 8.50 5.22 -30.82
N ILE A 13 9.20 4.10 -31.04
CA ILE A 13 10.54 3.85 -30.49
C ILE A 13 11.54 4.88 -31.00
N ASP A 14 11.49 5.23 -32.29
CA ASP A 14 12.33 6.27 -32.89
C ASP A 14 12.11 7.66 -32.27
N ARG A 15 11.05 7.82 -31.48
CA ARG A 15 10.68 9.04 -30.74
C ARG A 15 10.80 8.88 -29.23
N GLY A 16 11.39 7.79 -28.74
CA GLY A 16 11.55 7.52 -27.32
C GLY A 16 10.29 6.99 -26.61
N TYR A 17 9.26 6.59 -27.36
CA TYR A 17 8.05 5.99 -26.80
C TYR A 17 8.04 4.48 -27.02
N TYR A 18 7.68 3.72 -25.98
CA TYR A 18 7.49 2.28 -26.10
C TYR A 18 5.99 1.95 -26.12
N VAL A 19 5.52 1.35 -27.22
CA VAL A 19 4.13 0.91 -27.36
C VAL A 19 4.08 -0.61 -27.36
N SER A 20 3.37 -1.18 -26.39
CA SER A 20 3.15 -2.62 -26.25
C SER A 20 1.65 -2.94 -26.21
N ARG A 21 1.31 -4.23 -26.16
CA ARG A 21 -0.05 -4.62 -25.80
C ARG A 21 -0.24 -4.29 -24.33
N SER A 22 -1.39 -3.72 -23.98
CA SER A 22 -1.75 -3.53 -22.59
C SER A 22 -2.14 -4.86 -21.94
N THR A 23 -2.08 -4.92 -20.62
CA THR A 23 -2.81 -5.91 -19.83
C THR A 23 -4.30 -5.87 -20.22
N PRO A 24 -4.98 -7.03 -20.35
CA PRO A 24 -6.42 -7.05 -20.56
C PRO A 24 -7.18 -6.30 -19.46
N ALA A 25 -8.16 -5.47 -19.85
CA ALA A 25 -8.90 -4.64 -18.89
C ALA A 25 -9.61 -5.46 -17.79
N ASP A 26 -10.05 -6.69 -18.10
CA ASP A 26 -10.67 -7.58 -17.11
C ASP A 26 -9.68 -8.09 -16.07
N ASP A 27 -8.40 -8.22 -16.41
CA ASP A 27 -7.36 -8.64 -15.48
C ASP A 27 -7.07 -7.48 -14.51
N VAL A 28 -6.94 -6.26 -15.04
CA VAL A 28 -6.81 -5.03 -14.23
C VAL A 28 -8.03 -4.85 -13.31
N ARG A 29 -9.26 -5.05 -13.82
CA ARG A 29 -10.48 -4.98 -13.00
C ARG A 29 -10.46 -5.99 -11.85
N ARG A 30 -9.99 -7.22 -12.08
CA ARG A 30 -9.86 -8.23 -11.01
C ARG A 30 -8.80 -7.85 -9.99
N LEU A 31 -7.70 -7.23 -10.40
CA LEU A 31 -6.67 -6.73 -9.51
C LEU A 31 -7.22 -5.61 -8.61
N LEU A 32 -7.85 -4.58 -9.20
CA LEU A 32 -8.44 -3.45 -8.48
C LEU A 32 -9.50 -3.92 -7.48
N ALA A 33 -10.33 -4.90 -7.85
CA ALA A 33 -11.34 -5.47 -6.95
C ALA A 33 -10.76 -6.20 -5.73
N ARG A 34 -9.47 -6.62 -5.73
CA ARG A 34 -8.82 -7.19 -4.54
C ARG A 34 -8.41 -6.14 -3.51
N LEU A 35 -8.35 -4.88 -3.93
CA LEU A 35 -8.08 -3.73 -3.05
C LEU A 35 -9.37 -3.18 -2.42
N ALA A 36 -10.53 -3.78 -2.69
CA ALA A 36 -11.78 -3.34 -2.11
C ALA A 36 -11.81 -3.62 -0.60
N PRO A 37 -12.02 -2.59 0.24
CA PRO A 37 -11.95 -2.77 1.68
C PRO A 37 -13.15 -3.55 2.24
N VAL A 38 -12.89 -4.30 3.31
CA VAL A 38 -13.89 -4.99 4.11
C VAL A 38 -14.07 -4.30 5.46
N THR A 39 -15.25 -4.41 6.04
CA THR A 39 -15.50 -4.03 7.44
C THR A 39 -15.20 -5.23 8.33
N THR A 40 -14.52 -4.99 9.45
CA THR A 40 -14.21 -6.01 10.46
C THR A 40 -14.83 -5.66 11.81
N SER A 41 -14.70 -6.54 12.80
CA SER A 41 -15.12 -6.27 14.18
C SER A 41 -14.27 -5.24 14.92
N VAL A 42 -13.12 -4.84 14.35
CA VAL A 42 -12.20 -3.86 14.95
C VAL A 42 -12.46 -2.49 14.34
N PRO A 43 -12.78 -1.46 15.15
CA PRO A 43 -13.02 -0.12 14.64
C PRO A 43 -11.74 0.50 14.07
N LEU A 44 -11.90 1.38 13.08
CA LEU A 44 -10.80 2.20 12.56
C LEU A 44 -10.68 3.51 13.35
N ILE A 45 -9.45 3.92 13.62
CA ILE A 45 -9.10 5.23 14.17
C ILE A 45 -8.16 5.96 13.21
N ARG A 46 -8.18 7.30 13.22
CA ARG A 46 -7.20 8.10 12.49
C ARG A 46 -5.93 8.24 13.34
N MET A 47 -4.78 7.96 12.74
CA MET A 47 -3.45 8.06 13.34
C MET A 47 -2.56 8.94 12.46
N GLY A 48 -1.77 9.81 13.07
CA GLY A 48 -0.87 10.72 12.35
C GLY A 48 -1.50 12.07 12.02
N GLY A 49 -1.11 12.62 10.86
CA GLY A 49 -1.44 13.97 10.42
C GLY A 49 -2.94 14.23 10.24
N ALA A 50 -3.32 15.52 10.27
CA ALA A 50 -4.69 15.94 9.99
C ALA A 50 -5.05 15.89 8.48
N ALA A 51 -4.04 15.74 7.62
CA ALA A 51 -4.14 15.62 6.18
C ALA A 51 -3.17 14.51 5.73
N ASP A 52 -2.17 14.85 4.92
CA ASP A 52 -1.06 13.96 4.58
C ASP A 52 -0.33 13.39 5.82
N GLY A 53 0.22 12.18 5.68
CA GLY A 53 0.82 11.42 6.79
C GLY A 53 -0.17 11.00 7.87
N GLY A 54 -1.47 10.97 7.56
CA GLY A 54 -2.53 10.58 8.48
C GLY A 54 -3.41 9.47 7.92
N TYR A 55 -3.40 8.31 8.57
CA TYR A 55 -4.00 7.08 8.05
C TYR A 55 -5.09 6.53 8.97
N LEU A 56 -6.05 5.81 8.39
CA LEU A 56 -7.03 5.06 9.18
C LEU A 56 -6.51 3.65 9.44
N VAL A 57 -6.35 3.31 10.72
CA VAL A 57 -5.83 2.02 11.16
C VAL A 57 -6.77 1.34 12.15
N PRO A 58 -6.81 0.00 12.20
CA PRO A 58 -7.54 -0.72 13.23
C PRO A 58 -7.06 -0.36 14.63
N ASP A 59 -7.99 -0.13 15.56
CA ASP A 59 -7.69 0.06 16.98
C ASP A 59 -7.34 -1.28 17.67
N ASP A 60 -6.23 -1.90 17.24
CA ASP A 60 -5.74 -3.21 17.69
C ASP A 60 -4.22 -3.17 17.97
N PHE A 61 -3.81 -2.26 18.85
CA PHE A 61 -2.40 -2.00 19.19
C PHE A 61 -1.83 -2.92 20.27
N ASP A 62 -2.66 -3.60 21.06
CA ASP A 62 -2.22 -4.40 22.19
C ASP A 62 -1.34 -5.58 21.74
N GLY A 63 -0.07 -5.56 22.13
CA GLY A 63 0.93 -6.56 21.72
C GLY A 63 1.70 -6.22 20.45
N ILE A 64 1.48 -5.04 19.86
CA ILE A 64 2.42 -4.45 18.89
C ILE A 64 3.64 -3.94 19.65
N VAL A 65 4.82 -4.41 19.28
CA VAL A 65 6.08 -4.14 20.01
C VAL A 65 7.01 -3.17 19.29
N ALA A 66 6.81 -2.95 17.99
CA ALA A 66 7.54 -1.96 17.22
C ALA A 66 6.79 -1.58 15.95
N CYS A 67 7.07 -0.37 15.47
CA CYS A 67 6.69 0.12 14.15
C CYS A 67 7.92 0.26 13.27
N PHE A 68 7.80 -0.15 12.01
CA PHE A 68 8.78 0.11 10.95
C PHE A 68 8.13 1.07 9.95
N SER A 69 8.74 2.23 9.73
CA SER A 69 8.28 3.28 8.80
C SER A 69 9.39 3.69 7.84
N PRO A 70 9.59 2.98 6.72
CA PRO A 70 10.41 3.49 5.64
C PRO A 70 9.72 4.61 4.85
N GLY A 71 10.50 5.60 4.41
CA GLY A 71 10.11 6.73 3.56
C GLY A 71 9.28 7.79 4.26
N VAL A 72 9.80 8.29 5.39
CA VAL A 72 9.14 9.29 6.24
C VAL A 72 9.23 10.73 5.69
N ASP A 73 10.15 11.03 4.78
CA ASP A 73 10.40 12.38 4.24
C ASP A 73 10.32 13.51 5.30
N GLN A 74 9.49 14.54 5.09
CA GLN A 74 9.36 15.72 5.96
C GLN A 74 8.19 15.63 6.94
N ILE A 75 7.53 14.47 7.05
CA ILE A 75 6.31 14.28 7.84
C ILE A 75 6.51 13.08 8.76
N SER A 76 6.28 13.23 10.06
CA SER A 76 6.50 12.13 11.01
C SER A 76 5.42 12.03 12.08
N GLU A 77 4.26 12.66 11.84
CA GLU A 77 3.14 12.66 12.78
C GLU A 77 2.58 11.25 13.02
N PHE A 78 2.59 10.36 12.02
CA PHE A 78 2.12 8.98 12.19
C PHE A 78 2.97 8.23 13.20
N GLU A 79 4.29 8.25 13.03
CA GLU A 79 5.25 7.65 13.95
C GLU A 79 5.14 8.33 15.31
N GLY A 80 4.92 9.64 15.36
CA GLY A 80 4.70 10.38 16.60
C GLY A 80 3.48 9.87 17.37
N ALA A 81 2.36 9.63 16.66
CA ALA A 81 1.14 9.08 17.24
C ALA A 81 1.31 7.62 17.71
N VAL A 82 2.14 6.83 17.04
CA VAL A 82 2.53 5.47 17.45
C VAL A 82 3.44 5.49 18.68
N ALA A 83 4.47 6.35 18.68
CA ALA A 83 5.37 6.53 19.82
C ALA A 83 4.65 7.07 21.07
N ALA A 84 3.61 7.88 20.90
CA ALA A 84 2.75 8.33 22.01
C ALA A 84 2.02 7.17 22.72
N ARG A 85 1.95 5.99 22.10
CA ARG A 85 1.44 4.73 22.69
C ARG A 85 2.53 3.90 23.35
N GLY A 86 3.76 4.40 23.42
CA GLY A 86 4.91 3.69 23.98
C GLY A 86 5.53 2.64 23.05
N ILE A 87 5.20 2.69 21.75
CA ILE A 87 5.72 1.75 20.74
C ILE A 87 6.95 2.37 20.08
N PRO A 88 8.15 1.74 20.17
CA PRO A 88 9.33 2.16 19.44
C PRO A 88 9.10 2.18 17.92
N CYS A 89 9.61 3.21 17.24
CA CYS A 89 9.52 3.34 15.79
C CYS A 89 10.91 3.30 15.18
N PHE A 90 11.10 2.41 14.22
CA PHE A 90 12.29 2.31 13.38
C PHE A 90 11.98 2.99 12.06
N LEU A 91 12.67 4.10 11.77
CA LEU A 91 12.43 4.94 10.59
C LEU A 91 13.59 4.75 9.61
N ALA A 92 13.30 4.72 8.32
CA ALA A 92 14.36 4.62 7.30
C ALA A 92 14.06 5.46 6.06
N ASP A 93 14.88 6.47 5.80
CA ASP A 93 14.81 7.23 4.57
C ASP A 93 16.17 7.85 4.25
N ALA A 94 16.69 7.62 3.04
CA ALA A 94 18.00 8.18 2.68
C ALA A 94 17.92 9.57 2.02
N SER A 95 16.72 10.05 1.70
CA SER A 95 16.49 11.37 1.12
C SER A 95 16.60 12.49 2.16
N VAL A 96 16.38 12.18 3.44
CA VAL A 96 16.43 13.13 4.57
C VAL A 96 17.57 12.83 5.54
N ASP A 97 17.92 13.82 6.38
CA ASP A 97 18.95 13.65 7.42
C ASP A 97 18.41 13.05 8.73
N GLY A 98 17.09 13.03 8.90
CA GLY A 98 16.38 12.52 10.07
C GLY A 98 14.88 12.80 9.96
N PRO A 99 14.07 12.26 10.89
CA PRO A 99 12.63 12.50 10.91
C PRO A 99 12.30 13.96 11.22
N ALA A 100 11.09 14.38 10.83
CA ALA A 100 10.58 15.73 11.05
C ALA A 100 10.36 16.05 12.53
N GLU A 101 10.05 15.02 13.33
CA GLU A 101 9.88 15.12 14.77
C GLU A 101 11.05 14.50 15.53
N ASN A 102 11.45 15.13 16.64
CA ASN A 102 12.39 14.53 17.57
C ASN A 102 11.64 13.77 18.66
N ASN A 103 11.81 12.46 18.72
CA ASN A 103 11.17 11.59 19.70
C ASN A 103 12.17 10.54 20.24
N PRO A 104 12.27 10.33 21.56
CA PRO A 104 13.20 9.36 22.14
C PRO A 104 12.89 7.90 21.77
N LEU A 105 11.70 7.61 21.24
CA LEU A 105 11.32 6.29 20.76
C LEU A 105 11.60 6.10 19.26
N PHE A 106 12.16 7.10 18.59
CA PHE A 106 12.58 6.98 17.19
C PHE A 106 14.02 6.50 17.09
N ASP A 107 14.24 5.53 16.22
CA ASP A 107 15.55 5.07 15.79
C ASP A 107 15.60 5.14 14.26
N PHE A 108 16.33 6.13 13.74
CA PHE A 108 16.39 6.47 12.33
C PHE A 108 17.66 5.95 11.66
N GLU A 109 17.48 5.30 10.50
CA GLU A 109 18.56 4.94 9.59
C GLU A 109 18.45 5.69 8.26
N LYS A 110 19.54 6.35 7.84
CA LYS A 110 19.60 7.02 6.53
C LYS A 110 19.80 6.00 5.38
N LYS A 111 18.78 5.17 5.14
CA LYS A 111 18.75 4.12 4.12
C LYS A 111 17.39 4.06 3.43
N PHE A 112 17.38 3.63 2.18
CA PHE A 112 16.17 3.22 1.49
C PHE A 112 15.88 1.75 1.73
N LEU A 113 14.61 1.37 1.61
CA LEU A 113 14.23 -0.03 1.50
C LEU A 113 14.47 -0.51 0.06
N GLY A 114 14.93 -1.74 -0.08
CA GLY A 114 15.19 -2.33 -1.38
C GLY A 114 15.08 -3.85 -1.37
N ALA A 115 15.08 -4.45 -2.57
CA ALA A 115 15.02 -5.90 -2.71
C ALA A 115 16.34 -6.61 -2.37
N VAL A 116 17.43 -5.86 -2.27
CA VAL A 116 18.79 -6.35 -1.99
C VAL A 116 19.48 -5.39 -1.03
N ASP A 117 20.25 -5.96 -0.09
CA ASP A 117 21.11 -5.19 0.80
C ASP A 117 22.32 -4.64 0.04
N GLY A 118 22.65 -3.36 0.22
CA GLY A 118 23.88 -2.80 -0.33
C GLY A 118 23.90 -1.28 -0.44
N GLY A 119 25.08 -0.68 -0.26
CA GLY A 119 25.26 0.77 -0.38
C GLY A 119 24.33 1.56 0.55
N GLN A 120 23.25 2.11 -0.02
CA GLN A 120 22.24 2.90 0.68
C GLN A 120 20.90 2.16 0.84
N THR A 121 20.78 0.90 0.41
CA THR A 121 19.56 0.09 0.55
C THR A 121 19.69 -1.01 1.61
N VAL A 122 18.59 -1.31 2.30
CA VAL A 122 18.43 -2.46 3.20
C VAL A 122 17.16 -3.22 2.86
N ARG A 123 17.16 -4.54 2.99
CA ARG A 123 15.96 -5.38 2.88
C ARG A 123 15.12 -5.29 4.16
N LEU A 124 13.80 -5.39 4.02
CA LEU A 124 12.88 -5.29 5.16
C LEU A 124 13.16 -6.34 6.24
N ASP A 125 13.42 -7.59 5.84
CA ASP A 125 13.74 -8.67 6.78
C ASP A 125 15.11 -8.50 7.43
N THR A 126 16.13 -8.08 6.68
CA THR A 126 17.44 -7.75 7.26
C THR A 126 17.26 -6.68 8.33
N TRP A 127 16.53 -5.61 8.02
CA TRP A 127 16.28 -4.51 8.94
C TRP A 127 15.48 -4.93 10.18
N VAL A 128 14.39 -5.68 10.02
CA VAL A 128 13.59 -6.21 11.14
C VAL A 128 14.43 -7.11 12.05
N ASN A 129 15.29 -7.95 11.46
CA ASN A 129 16.16 -8.85 12.22
C ASN A 129 17.23 -8.08 12.98
N ASP A 130 17.82 -7.04 12.39
CA ASP A 130 18.86 -6.21 13.02
C ASP A 130 18.30 -5.42 14.22
N LYS A 131 17.07 -4.90 14.11
CA LYS A 131 16.42 -4.16 15.20
C LYS A 131 15.94 -5.04 16.35
N MET A 132 15.82 -6.35 16.15
CA MET A 132 15.47 -7.33 17.19
C MET A 132 14.28 -6.92 18.09
N PRO A 133 13.08 -6.59 17.53
CA PRO A 133 11.95 -6.00 18.29
C PRO A 133 11.28 -6.94 19.31
N GLY A 134 11.85 -8.12 19.60
CA GLY A 134 11.23 -9.14 20.46
C GLY A 134 10.13 -9.94 19.77
N PRO A 135 9.41 -10.80 20.51
CA PRO A 135 8.48 -11.79 19.94
C PRO A 135 7.06 -11.27 19.66
N GLY A 136 6.81 -9.96 19.77
CA GLY A 136 5.48 -9.40 19.51
C GLY A 136 5.18 -9.13 18.04
N ASP A 137 3.96 -8.65 17.81
CA ASP A 137 3.48 -8.22 16.51
C ASP A 137 4.09 -6.86 16.12
N LEU A 138 4.16 -6.59 14.82
CA LEU A 138 4.74 -5.38 14.29
C LEU A 138 3.70 -4.51 13.58
N LEU A 139 3.99 -3.22 13.45
CA LEU A 139 3.29 -2.29 12.58
C LEU A 139 4.23 -1.89 11.44
N LEU A 140 3.72 -1.85 10.21
CA LEU A 140 4.45 -1.31 9.05
C LEU A 140 3.66 -0.12 8.51
N GLN A 141 4.29 1.03 8.33
CA GLN A 141 3.82 2.07 7.43
C GLN A 141 4.85 2.13 6.30
N ILE A 142 4.41 2.01 5.04
CA ILE A 142 5.33 1.93 3.91
C ILE A 142 4.83 2.84 2.79
N ASP A 143 5.62 3.88 2.56
CA ASP A 143 5.50 4.83 1.48
C ASP A 143 6.92 5.03 0.97
N ILE A 144 7.25 4.47 -0.20
CA ILE A 144 8.63 4.46 -0.70
C ILE A 144 8.69 4.74 -2.20
N GLU A 145 7.79 5.60 -2.67
CA GLU A 145 7.89 6.25 -3.99
C GLU A 145 8.05 5.27 -5.17
N GLY A 146 7.30 4.16 -5.16
CA GLY A 146 7.30 3.16 -6.25
C GLY A 146 8.20 1.95 -6.02
N HIS A 147 8.90 1.89 -4.89
CA HIS A 147 9.74 0.75 -4.52
C HIS A 147 9.00 -0.36 -3.76
N GLU A 148 7.68 -0.26 -3.60
CA GLU A 148 6.86 -1.17 -2.77
C GLU A 148 6.93 -2.60 -3.28
N TRP A 149 6.75 -2.83 -4.58
CA TRP A 149 6.63 -4.19 -5.13
C TRP A 149 7.90 -5.03 -4.99
N PRO A 150 9.10 -4.53 -5.37
CA PRO A 150 10.34 -5.27 -5.15
C PRO A 150 10.61 -5.56 -3.67
N VAL A 151 10.30 -4.62 -2.77
CA VAL A 151 10.48 -4.80 -1.32
C VAL A 151 9.54 -5.88 -0.79
N LEU A 152 8.24 -5.79 -1.08
CA LEU A 152 7.24 -6.75 -0.65
C LEU A 152 7.51 -8.17 -1.20
N LEU A 153 7.84 -8.28 -2.49
CA LEU A 153 8.08 -9.58 -3.14
C LEU A 153 9.39 -10.27 -2.72
N SER A 154 10.36 -9.51 -2.22
CA SER A 154 11.64 -10.06 -1.72
C SER A 154 11.64 -10.31 -0.20
N THR A 155 10.58 -9.89 0.50
CA THR A 155 10.43 -10.10 1.94
C THR A 155 9.89 -11.51 2.19
N PRO A 156 10.55 -12.32 3.04
CA PRO A 156 10.03 -13.62 3.47
C PRO A 156 8.62 -13.54 4.06
N VAL A 157 7.78 -14.53 3.73
CA VAL A 157 6.36 -14.58 4.15
C VAL A 157 6.22 -14.57 5.68
N ASP A 158 7.13 -15.23 6.39
CA ASP A 158 7.16 -15.28 7.86
C ASP A 158 7.46 -13.91 8.48
N VAL A 159 8.29 -13.09 7.83
CA VAL A 159 8.52 -11.69 8.24
C VAL A 159 7.30 -10.84 7.96
N LEU A 160 6.70 -10.94 6.76
CA LEU A 160 5.45 -10.24 6.45
C LEU A 160 4.33 -10.59 7.45
N ALA A 161 4.21 -11.87 7.82
CA ALA A 161 3.22 -12.35 8.78
C ALA A 161 3.42 -11.82 10.20
N ARG A 162 4.59 -11.27 10.55
CA ARG A 162 4.79 -10.59 11.85
C ARG A 162 4.08 -9.25 11.93
N PHE A 163 3.86 -8.59 10.80
CA PHE A 163 3.11 -7.35 10.78
C PHE A 163 1.64 -7.66 11.01
N ARG A 164 1.08 -7.08 12.06
CA ARG A 164 -0.35 -7.15 12.36
C ARG A 164 -1.11 -6.18 11.48
N VAL A 165 -0.57 -4.97 11.32
CA VAL A 165 -1.13 -3.91 10.50
C VAL A 165 -0.05 -3.44 9.53
N ILE A 166 -0.44 -3.25 8.27
CA ILE A 166 0.38 -2.60 7.25
C ILE A 166 -0.43 -1.44 6.68
N VAL A 167 0.08 -0.23 6.81
CA VAL A 167 -0.34 0.94 6.04
C VAL A 167 0.57 1.01 4.81
N LEU A 168 0.01 1.01 3.62
CA LEU A 168 0.75 0.95 2.36
C LEU A 168 0.23 2.01 1.41
N GLU A 169 1.10 2.92 0.98
CA GLU A 169 0.81 3.76 -0.18
C GLU A 169 1.23 3.05 -1.47
N ILE A 170 0.26 2.87 -2.36
CA ILE A 170 0.44 2.19 -3.63
C ILE A 170 0.73 3.25 -4.70
N HIS A 171 1.98 3.33 -5.11
CA HIS A 171 2.42 4.20 -6.20
C HIS A 171 2.17 3.58 -7.58
N GLY A 172 1.74 4.41 -8.54
CA GLY A 172 1.69 4.05 -9.95
C GLY A 172 0.65 2.99 -10.31
N LEU A 173 -0.49 2.92 -9.60
CA LEU A 173 -1.54 1.93 -9.86
C LEU A 173 -2.03 1.86 -11.33
N PRO A 174 -2.08 2.95 -12.12
CA PRO A 174 -2.39 2.90 -13.56
C PRO A 174 -1.42 2.03 -14.39
N ASP A 175 -0.20 1.80 -13.90
CA ASP A 175 0.78 0.92 -14.54
C ASP A 175 0.34 -0.55 -14.55
N ALA A 176 -0.76 -0.91 -13.88
CA ALA A 176 -1.42 -2.21 -14.06
C ALA A 176 -1.76 -2.53 -15.53
N PHE A 177 -1.87 -1.52 -16.41
CA PHE A 177 -2.02 -1.74 -17.85
C PHE A 177 -0.72 -2.08 -18.59
N ASN A 178 0.44 -1.90 -17.96
CA ASN A 178 1.71 -2.41 -18.46
C ASN A 178 1.83 -3.91 -18.06
N PRO A 179 1.96 -4.85 -19.01
CA PRO A 179 1.99 -6.28 -18.68
C PRO A 179 3.11 -6.70 -17.72
N THR A 180 4.26 -6.04 -17.76
CA THR A 180 5.39 -6.37 -16.88
C THR A 180 5.14 -5.85 -15.46
N ALA A 181 4.67 -4.60 -15.33
CA ALA A 181 4.32 -4.04 -14.03
C ALA A 181 3.13 -4.79 -13.39
N PHE A 182 2.14 -5.18 -14.21
CA PHE A 182 1.01 -5.98 -13.78
C PHE A 182 1.43 -7.27 -13.06
N VAL A 183 2.43 -8.00 -13.57
CA VAL A 183 2.88 -9.24 -12.93
C VAL A 183 3.40 -9.00 -11.52
N ALA A 184 4.20 -7.94 -11.32
CA ALA A 184 4.74 -7.59 -10.01
C ALA A 184 3.61 -7.14 -9.06
N LEU A 185 2.76 -6.22 -9.51
CA LEU A 185 1.63 -5.69 -8.75
C LEU A 185 0.63 -6.79 -8.36
N ASP A 186 0.21 -7.63 -9.32
CA ASP A 186 -0.71 -8.74 -9.12
C ASP A 186 -0.15 -9.76 -8.13
N SER A 187 1.15 -10.04 -8.21
CA SER A 187 1.84 -10.99 -7.31
C SER A 187 1.94 -10.43 -5.89
N ALA A 188 2.29 -9.15 -5.73
CA ALA A 188 2.38 -8.50 -4.42
C ALA A 188 1.00 -8.40 -3.73
N ILE A 189 -0.04 -8.01 -4.47
CA ILE A 189 -1.41 -7.94 -3.96
C ILE A 189 -1.93 -9.33 -3.59
N GLN A 190 -1.59 -10.39 -4.34
CA GLN A 190 -1.96 -11.76 -3.96
C GLN A 190 -1.22 -12.25 -2.72
N LEU A 191 0.08 -11.94 -2.61
CA LEU A 191 0.87 -12.27 -1.43
C LEU A 191 0.27 -11.61 -0.18
N LEU A 192 0.06 -10.29 -0.22
CA LEU A 192 -0.58 -9.55 0.87
C LEU A 192 -1.99 -10.08 1.14
N GLY A 193 -2.80 -10.26 0.10
CA GLY A 193 -4.16 -10.79 0.20
C GLY A 193 -4.23 -12.24 0.72
N SER A 194 -3.12 -12.98 0.77
CA SER A 194 -3.08 -14.29 1.42
C SER A 194 -3.04 -14.18 2.94
N LEU A 195 -2.39 -13.14 3.48
CA LEU A 195 -2.14 -12.92 4.91
C LEU A 195 -3.07 -11.86 5.55
N PHE A 196 -3.58 -10.92 4.76
CA PHE A 196 -4.26 -9.72 5.24
C PHE A 196 -5.65 -9.54 4.63
N HIS A 197 -6.49 -8.79 5.35
CA HIS A 197 -7.69 -8.12 4.85
C HIS A 197 -7.36 -6.66 4.54
N VAL A 198 -7.81 -6.15 3.40
CA VAL A 198 -7.84 -4.69 3.17
C VAL A 198 -8.98 -4.14 4.01
N VAL A 199 -8.70 -3.33 5.01
CA VAL A 199 -9.72 -2.80 5.94
C VAL A 199 -10.03 -1.33 5.68
N HIS A 200 -9.18 -0.64 4.93
CA HIS A 200 -9.38 0.73 4.49
C HIS A 200 -8.65 0.98 3.17
N ALA A 201 -9.19 1.88 2.35
CA ALA A 201 -8.59 2.34 1.11
C ALA A 201 -9.03 3.79 0.85
N HIS A 202 -8.06 4.69 0.64
CA HIS A 202 -8.29 6.11 0.41
C HIS A 202 -7.40 6.62 -0.73
N PRO A 203 -7.98 7.17 -1.82
CA PRO A 203 -7.18 7.77 -2.88
C PRO A 203 -6.42 9.00 -2.39
N ASN A 204 -5.13 9.08 -2.70
CA ASN A 204 -4.36 10.30 -2.45
C ASN A 204 -4.62 11.30 -3.60
N ASN A 205 -5.10 12.49 -3.24
CA ASN A 205 -5.54 13.51 -4.19
C ASN A 205 -4.40 14.41 -4.73
N ALA A 206 -3.14 14.09 -4.45
CA ALA A 206 -1.98 14.73 -5.05
C ALA A 206 -1.99 14.65 -6.59
N LEU A 207 -2.59 13.58 -7.15
CA LEU A 207 -2.87 13.43 -8.56
C LEU A 207 -4.32 13.01 -8.81
N PRO A 208 -4.96 13.50 -9.89
CA PRO A 208 -6.30 13.04 -10.26
C PRO A 208 -6.28 11.59 -10.72
N ALA A 209 -7.41 10.90 -10.55
CA ALA A 209 -7.61 9.59 -11.17
C ALA A 209 -7.51 9.68 -12.70
N VAL A 210 -6.96 8.63 -13.31
CA VAL A 210 -6.90 8.49 -14.77
C VAL A 210 -7.99 7.54 -15.26
N ASN A 211 -8.64 7.89 -16.37
CA ASN A 211 -9.61 7.02 -17.02
C ASN A 211 -8.93 6.11 -18.05
N LEU A 212 -8.84 4.82 -17.76
CA LEU A 212 -8.24 3.82 -18.64
C LEU A 212 -9.19 2.65 -18.86
N ALA A 213 -9.51 2.38 -20.13
CA ALA A 213 -10.49 1.36 -20.55
C ALA A 213 -11.84 1.46 -19.80
N GLY A 214 -12.31 2.69 -19.54
CA GLY A 214 -13.56 2.96 -18.85
C GLY A 214 -13.52 2.74 -17.33
N MET A 215 -12.33 2.64 -16.73
CA MET A 215 -12.12 2.57 -15.29
C MET A 215 -11.40 3.84 -14.83
N ASP A 216 -11.92 4.47 -13.78
CA ASP A 216 -11.16 5.49 -13.06
C ASP A 216 -10.20 4.78 -12.10
N ILE A 217 -8.91 5.12 -12.20
CA ILE A 217 -7.84 4.49 -11.42
C ILE A 217 -7.05 5.62 -10.74
N PRO A 218 -6.98 5.64 -9.40
CA PRO A 218 -6.12 6.58 -8.67
C PRO A 218 -4.66 6.37 -9.06
N SER A 219 -3.87 7.43 -9.20
CA SER A 219 -2.42 7.27 -9.37
C SER A 219 -1.76 6.76 -8.10
N PHE A 220 -2.30 7.20 -6.96
CA PHE A 220 -1.85 6.90 -5.60
C PHE A 220 -3.06 6.47 -4.77
N VAL A 221 -2.90 5.42 -3.98
CA VAL A 221 -3.93 4.98 -3.04
C VAL A 221 -3.27 4.46 -1.77
N GLU A 222 -3.71 4.98 -0.65
CA GLU A 222 -3.35 4.48 0.67
C GLU A 222 -4.29 3.32 1.01
N VAL A 223 -3.72 2.19 1.39
CA VAL A 223 -4.49 1.03 1.87
C VAL A 223 -3.99 0.61 3.24
N THR A 224 -4.93 0.29 4.12
CA THR A 224 -4.60 -0.34 5.41
C THR A 224 -4.99 -1.80 5.37
N LEU A 225 -4.06 -2.64 5.78
CA LEU A 225 -4.15 -4.09 5.81
C LEU A 225 -4.13 -4.57 7.26
N LEU A 226 -5.08 -5.44 7.63
CA LEU A 226 -5.13 -6.11 8.94
C LEU A 226 -4.90 -7.61 8.75
N ARG A 227 -4.00 -8.20 9.55
CA ARG A 227 -3.69 -9.64 9.47
C ARG A 227 -4.96 -10.46 9.76
N LYS A 228 -5.21 -11.48 8.95
CA LYS A 228 -6.50 -12.21 8.95
C LYS A 228 -6.85 -12.92 10.26
N ASP A 229 -5.87 -13.21 11.10
CA ASP A 229 -6.07 -13.84 12.41
C ASP A 229 -6.56 -12.85 13.49
N ARG A 230 -6.65 -11.55 13.18
CA ARG A 230 -6.99 -10.51 14.17
C ARG A 230 -8.46 -10.15 14.22
N ALA A 231 -9.20 -10.35 13.14
CA ALA A 231 -10.61 -9.96 13.10
C ALA A 231 -11.38 -10.75 12.05
N ASP A 232 -12.64 -11.04 12.37
CA ASP A 232 -13.60 -11.57 11.41
C ASP A 232 -14.09 -10.47 10.47
N VAL A 233 -14.35 -10.86 9.21
CA VAL A 233 -14.98 -9.98 8.21
C VAL A 233 -16.48 -9.94 8.43
N LEU A 234 -17.02 -8.74 8.65
CA LEU A 234 -18.45 -8.48 8.82
C LEU A 234 -19.17 -8.22 7.49
N GLY A 235 -18.42 -7.83 6.47
CA GLY A 235 -18.94 -7.54 5.14
C GLY A 235 -18.00 -6.66 4.34
N MET A 236 -18.44 -6.23 3.17
CA MET A 236 -17.71 -5.23 2.40
C MET A 236 -17.91 -3.85 3.04
N ALA A 237 -16.86 -3.02 3.03
CA ALA A 237 -17.00 -1.64 3.44
C ALA A 237 -17.90 -0.87 2.45
N ALA A 238 -18.67 0.07 2.99
CA ALA A 238 -19.57 0.93 2.24
C ALA A 238 -19.46 2.36 2.76
N GLY A 239 -19.77 3.34 1.91
CA GLY A 239 -19.63 4.76 2.24
C GLY A 239 -18.18 5.21 2.06
N PHE A 240 -17.90 5.78 0.89
CA PHE A 240 -16.61 6.37 0.55
C PHE A 240 -16.82 7.88 0.30
N PRO A 241 -16.06 8.77 0.96
CA PRO A 241 -14.99 8.48 1.93
C PRO A 241 -15.54 7.96 3.28
N HIS A 242 -14.67 7.32 4.07
CA HIS A 242 -14.95 6.99 5.46
C HIS A 242 -15.12 8.28 6.28
N PRO A 243 -15.99 8.34 7.32
CA PRO A 243 -16.20 9.57 8.09
C PRO A 243 -14.98 10.16 8.81
N LEU A 244 -13.90 9.38 8.95
CA LEU A 244 -12.63 9.81 9.54
C LEU A 244 -11.55 10.13 8.49
N ASP A 245 -11.84 9.92 7.20
CA ASP A 245 -10.93 10.30 6.13
C ASP A 245 -10.76 11.83 6.10
N ALA A 246 -9.57 12.25 5.68
CA ALA A 246 -9.25 13.63 5.41
C ALA A 246 -8.46 13.69 4.11
N THR A 247 -8.71 14.72 3.33
CA THR A 247 -8.02 14.99 2.07
C THR A 247 -6.50 15.11 2.29
N ASN A 248 -5.68 14.41 1.50
CA ASN A 248 -4.21 14.47 1.59
C ASN A 248 -3.68 15.89 1.32
N VAL A 249 -4.03 16.45 0.15
CA VAL A 249 -3.60 17.77 -0.31
C VAL A 249 -4.78 18.73 -0.30
N ALA A 250 -4.89 19.51 0.78
CA ALA A 250 -6.02 20.41 1.02
C ALA A 250 -6.27 21.48 -0.07
N SER A 251 -5.25 21.82 -0.86
CA SER A 251 -5.34 22.81 -1.94
C SER A 251 -5.80 22.23 -3.28
N LEU A 252 -5.91 20.90 -3.40
CA LEU A 252 -6.32 20.20 -4.61
C LEU A 252 -7.74 19.62 -4.47
N PRO A 253 -8.47 19.44 -5.59
CA PRO A 253 -9.75 18.75 -5.57
C PRO A 253 -9.61 17.32 -5.04
N ASP A 254 -10.49 16.94 -4.13
CA ASP A 254 -10.57 15.58 -3.62
C ASP A 254 -11.43 14.68 -4.53
N TYR A 255 -11.27 13.36 -4.45
CA TYR A 255 -12.11 12.40 -5.16
C TYR A 255 -12.31 11.10 -4.38
N VAL A 256 -13.50 10.52 -4.53
CA VAL A 256 -13.88 9.31 -3.81
C VAL A 256 -13.22 8.07 -4.42
N LEU A 257 -13.07 7.02 -3.60
CA LEU A 257 -12.58 5.72 -4.04
C LEU A 257 -13.38 5.24 -5.28
N PRO A 258 -12.75 4.94 -6.43
CA PRO A 258 -13.49 4.56 -7.64
C PRO A 258 -14.25 3.25 -7.52
N ALA A 259 -15.35 3.13 -8.26
CA ALA A 259 -16.21 1.94 -8.24
C ALA A 259 -15.47 0.62 -8.60
N SER A 260 -14.38 0.70 -9.36
CA SER A 260 -13.48 -0.42 -9.70
C SER A 260 -12.78 -1.03 -8.47
N MET A 261 -12.67 -0.25 -7.38
CA MET A 261 -12.06 -0.61 -6.10
C MET A 261 -13.07 -0.63 -4.96
N GLN A 262 -14.36 -0.47 -5.26
CA GLN A 262 -15.43 -0.69 -4.30
C GLN A 262 -15.98 -2.12 -4.45
N ALA A 263 -16.77 -2.55 -3.47
CA ALA A 263 -17.50 -3.81 -3.57
C ALA A 263 -18.33 -3.88 -4.85
N SER A 264 -17.99 -4.81 -5.76
CA SER A 264 -18.90 -5.14 -6.85
C SER A 264 -20.04 -6.00 -6.30
N ALA A 265 -21.27 -5.74 -6.71
CA ALA A 265 -22.46 -6.47 -6.29
C ALA A 265 -22.50 -7.96 -6.70
N ALA A 266 -21.38 -8.56 -7.11
CA ALA A 266 -21.31 -9.86 -7.78
C ALA A 266 -20.35 -10.85 -7.10
N ARG A 267 -20.52 -11.14 -5.80
CA ARG A 267 -19.96 -12.35 -5.15
C ARG A 267 -20.86 -12.94 -4.07
N ALA A 268 -22.17 -12.92 -4.29
CA ALA A 268 -23.15 -13.59 -3.42
C ALA A 268 -23.79 -14.83 -4.08
N THR A 269 -23.04 -15.63 -4.86
CA THR A 269 -23.48 -17.00 -5.25
C THR A 269 -22.28 -17.86 -5.62
N GLY A 270 -22.05 -18.91 -4.85
CA GLY A 270 -20.99 -19.91 -5.04
C GLY A 270 -20.68 -20.51 -3.67
N GLY A 271 -21.61 -21.26 -3.06
CA GLY A 271 -22.04 -22.53 -3.61
C GLY A 271 -21.14 -23.59 -2.98
N SER A 272 -21.56 -24.06 -1.80
CA SER A 272 -21.03 -25.26 -1.16
C SER A 272 -21.18 -26.42 -2.13
N ASP A 273 -20.08 -26.92 -2.67
CA ASP A 273 -20.01 -28.30 -3.13
C ASP A 273 -18.92 -29.02 -2.34
N ARG A 274 -19.39 -29.75 -1.33
CA ARG A 274 -18.72 -30.93 -0.82
C ARG A 274 -18.85 -32.01 -1.90
N ILE A 275 -17.73 -32.57 -2.34
CA ILE A 275 -17.50 -34.02 -2.43
C ILE A 275 -16.05 -34.26 -2.05
#